data_AF-A0A1A8RZ21-F1
#
_entry.id   AF-A0A1A8RZ21-F1
#
_cell.length_a   1.000
_cell.length_b   1.000
_cell.length_c   1.000
_cell.angle_alpha   90.00
_cell.angle_beta   90.00
_cell.angle_gamma   90.00
#
_symmetry.space_group_name_H-M   'P 1'
#
loop_
_entity.id
_entity.type
_entity.pdbx_description
1 polymer ?
#
loop_
_entity_poly.entity_id
_entity_poly.type
_entity_poly.pdbx_seq_one_letter_code
_entity_poly.pdbx_strand_id
1 'polypeptide(L)'
;MSVLWRCCLLLFVYRCASGFGVDTCDEVRKVFQLRQIGPNKLLPSSPVPGSDLQVCTSQNLTCCTKKVEEKYQLAARRDIQNFLQAYSNGLNLLLTRNVASFQENFDVLMRQAENYTNAMLQVSYQKMFDQASETVRELFTDVGLFLLGSELNVGEFVQRFFDALFPLVYSHYINPGVDDLSPVHAECVRSVSRDVRPFGAAPDLLADQITRSGVSGRLLLQALHLGIEVINTTDHLQLSRECRRALLKMLYCPHCQGLTQSKPCMGYCLNVMRGCL
;
A
#
# COMPACT_ATOMS: atom_id res chain seq x y z
N MET A 1 -10.49 -70.90 20.45
CA MET A 1 -10.71 -69.46 20.18
C MET A 1 -9.43 -68.60 20.15
N SER A 2 -8.25 -69.13 20.51
CA SER A 2 -6.97 -68.40 20.57
C SER A 2 -6.18 -68.31 19.25
N VAL A 3 -6.46 -69.20 18.28
CA VAL A 3 -5.74 -69.26 16.99
C VAL A 3 -6.29 -68.25 15.98
N LEU A 4 -7.61 -68.06 15.95
CA LEU A 4 -8.29 -67.11 15.06
C LEU A 4 -7.91 -65.65 15.37
N TRP A 5 -7.75 -65.29 16.66
CA TRP A 5 -7.31 -63.94 17.05
C TRP A 5 -5.86 -63.68 16.63
N ARG A 6 -4.97 -64.67 16.78
CA ARG A 6 -3.56 -64.54 16.32
C ARG A 6 -3.47 -64.38 14.80
N CYS A 7 -4.28 -65.10 14.02
CA CYS A 7 -4.36 -64.92 12.57
C CYS A 7 -4.93 -63.55 12.17
N CYS A 8 -5.96 -63.05 12.86
CA CYS A 8 -6.50 -61.71 12.60
C CYS A 8 -5.50 -60.59 12.92
N LEU A 9 -4.72 -60.71 14.00
CA LEU A 9 -3.67 -59.76 14.34
C LEU A 9 -2.51 -59.79 13.33
N LEU A 10 -2.11 -60.98 12.87
CA LEU A 10 -1.06 -61.11 11.83
C LEU A 10 -1.53 -60.53 10.49
N LEU A 11 -2.80 -60.71 10.09
CA LEU A 11 -3.36 -60.12 8.88
C LEU A 11 -3.52 -58.59 8.98
N PHE A 12 -3.83 -58.06 10.16
CA PHE A 12 -3.89 -56.60 10.39
C PHE A 12 -2.49 -55.97 10.35
N VAL A 13 -1.49 -56.63 10.93
CA VAL A 13 -0.09 -56.16 10.87
C VAL A 13 0.46 -56.26 9.44
N TYR A 14 0.12 -57.30 8.68
CA TYR A 14 0.54 -57.43 7.27
C TYR A 14 -0.12 -56.37 6.36
N ARG A 15 -1.38 -55.99 6.62
CA ARG A 15 -2.07 -54.92 5.87
C ARG A 15 -1.64 -53.50 6.25
N CYS A 16 -1.06 -53.28 7.44
CA CYS A 16 -0.43 -52.01 7.78
C CYS A 16 1.04 -51.92 7.34
N ALA A 17 1.68 -53.03 6.97
CA ALA A 17 3.06 -53.08 6.49
C ALA A 17 3.20 -52.86 4.96
N SER A 18 2.10 -52.88 4.21
CA SER A 18 2.09 -52.33 2.85
C SER A 18 2.17 -50.81 2.94
N GLY A 19 3.41 -50.30 3.00
CA GLY A 19 3.67 -48.89 2.81
C GLY A 19 2.96 -48.38 1.56
N PHE A 20 2.43 -47.16 1.63
CA PHE A 20 1.94 -46.40 0.47
C PHE A 20 3.11 -46.22 -0.51
N GLY A 21 3.38 -47.24 -1.32
CA GLY A 21 4.29 -47.20 -2.45
C GLY A 21 3.59 -46.51 -3.59
N VAL A 22 4.24 -45.51 -4.16
CA VAL A 22 3.81 -44.98 -5.46
C VAL A 22 4.15 -46.05 -6.50
N ASP A 23 3.18 -46.47 -7.32
CA ASP A 23 3.46 -47.39 -8.43
C ASP A 23 3.73 -46.64 -9.74
N THR A 24 3.13 -45.46 -9.92
CA THR A 24 3.29 -44.61 -11.12
C THR A 24 3.30 -43.11 -10.79
N CYS A 25 4.01 -42.32 -11.60
CA CYS A 25 4.14 -40.86 -11.42
C CYS A 25 3.18 -40.04 -12.31
N ASP A 26 2.17 -40.68 -12.91
CA ASP A 26 1.33 -40.07 -13.93
C ASP A 26 0.41 -38.97 -13.36
N GLU A 27 -0.16 -39.18 -12.17
CA GLU A 27 -0.97 -38.15 -11.50
C GLU A 27 -0.16 -36.92 -11.14
N VAL A 28 1.09 -37.11 -10.68
CA VAL A 28 2.02 -36.02 -10.40
C VAL A 28 2.31 -35.24 -11.68
N ARG A 29 2.50 -35.93 -12.80
CA ARG A 29 2.73 -35.31 -14.11
C ARG A 29 1.53 -34.47 -14.57
N LYS A 30 0.30 -34.98 -14.41
CA LYS A 30 -0.93 -34.24 -14.72
C LYS A 30 -1.02 -32.96 -13.91
N VAL A 31 -0.85 -33.02 -12.59
CA VAL A 31 -0.95 -31.83 -11.72
C VAL A 31 0.18 -30.83 -11.99
N PHE A 32 1.39 -31.30 -12.25
CA PHE A 32 2.53 -30.44 -12.60
C PHE A 32 2.27 -29.62 -13.87
N GLN A 33 1.62 -30.23 -14.87
CA GLN A 33 1.20 -29.56 -16.09
C GLN A 33 0.04 -28.59 -15.84
N LEU A 34 -1.01 -29.04 -15.15
CA LEU A 34 -2.21 -28.23 -14.87
C LEU A 34 -1.86 -26.95 -14.11
N ARG A 35 -0.90 -27.02 -13.18
CA ARG A 35 -0.39 -25.87 -12.42
C ARG A 35 0.69 -25.08 -13.15
N GLN A 36 1.05 -25.45 -14.38
CA GLN A 36 2.06 -24.78 -15.21
C GLN A 36 3.42 -24.60 -14.49
N ILE A 37 3.83 -25.60 -13.71
CA ILE A 37 5.06 -25.53 -12.89
C ILE A 37 6.31 -25.71 -13.77
N GLY A 38 6.20 -26.52 -14.83
CA GLY A 38 7.26 -26.73 -15.79
C GLY A 38 6.92 -27.78 -16.85
N PRO A 39 7.89 -28.11 -17.73
CA PRO A 39 7.68 -29.13 -18.77
C PRO A 39 7.63 -30.54 -18.19
N ASN A 40 6.69 -31.35 -18.68
CA ASN A 40 6.42 -32.72 -18.22
C ASN A 40 7.63 -33.67 -18.31
N LYS A 41 8.54 -33.41 -19.26
CA LYS A 41 9.76 -34.22 -19.48
C LYS A 41 10.71 -34.23 -18.28
N LEU A 42 10.54 -33.32 -17.32
CA LEU A 42 11.35 -33.27 -16.10
C LEU A 42 10.95 -34.32 -15.06
N LEU A 43 9.72 -34.85 -15.13
CA LEU A 43 9.26 -35.89 -14.23
C LEU A 43 9.64 -37.28 -14.75
N PRO A 44 10.09 -38.18 -13.87
CA PRO A 44 10.36 -39.55 -14.25
C PRO A 44 9.07 -40.30 -14.62
N SER A 45 9.21 -41.35 -15.41
CA SER A 45 8.10 -42.23 -15.81
C SER A 45 7.62 -43.09 -14.64
N SER A 46 8.57 -43.58 -13.85
CA SER A 46 8.36 -44.39 -12.66
C SER A 46 9.07 -43.77 -11.44
N PRO A 47 8.68 -44.15 -10.21
CA PRO A 47 9.32 -43.65 -9.00
C PRO A 47 10.82 -44.01 -8.94
N VAL A 48 11.64 -43.04 -8.54
CA VAL A 48 13.10 -43.15 -8.45
C VAL A 48 13.58 -42.98 -7.01
N PRO A 49 14.79 -43.42 -6.65
CA PRO A 49 15.38 -43.11 -5.35
C PRO A 49 15.51 -41.60 -5.12
N GLY A 50 15.13 -41.13 -3.93
CA GLY A 50 15.10 -39.71 -3.58
C GLY A 50 16.36 -39.17 -2.89
N SER A 51 17.51 -39.83 -3.02
CA SER A 51 18.77 -39.47 -2.35
C SER A 51 19.24 -38.04 -2.65
N ASP A 52 18.85 -37.52 -3.82
CA ASP A 52 19.37 -36.26 -4.35
C ASP A 52 18.49 -35.05 -3.96
N LEU A 53 17.39 -35.29 -3.24
CA LEU A 53 16.45 -34.26 -2.79
C LEU A 53 16.97 -33.57 -1.52
N GLN A 54 16.84 -32.25 -1.46
CA GLN A 54 17.34 -31.48 -0.33
C GLN A 54 16.29 -31.23 0.74
N VAL A 55 15.01 -31.22 0.37
CA VAL A 55 13.91 -30.78 1.23
C VAL A 55 12.85 -31.86 1.35
N CYS A 56 12.40 -32.42 0.22
CA CYS A 56 11.40 -33.48 0.15
C CYS A 56 12.01 -34.87 0.34
N THR A 57 12.87 -35.03 1.35
CA THR A 57 13.54 -36.30 1.60
C THR A 57 12.52 -37.38 1.96
N SER A 58 12.55 -38.50 1.23
CA SER A 58 11.71 -39.67 1.47
C SER A 58 12.59 -40.89 1.69
N GLN A 59 12.22 -41.74 2.64
CA GLN A 59 12.85 -43.06 2.82
C GLN A 59 12.43 -44.04 1.71
N ASN A 60 11.33 -43.74 1.01
CA ASN A 60 10.77 -44.52 -0.10
C ASN A 60 11.10 -43.89 -1.46
N LEU A 61 10.74 -44.58 -2.54
CA LEU A 61 10.79 -44.05 -3.91
C LEU A 61 9.93 -42.78 -4.05
N THR A 62 10.34 -41.89 -4.96
CA THR A 62 9.76 -40.56 -5.18
C THR A 62 9.58 -40.27 -6.67
N CYS A 63 8.59 -39.44 -6.99
CA CYS A 63 8.35 -38.93 -8.34
C CYS A 63 9.08 -37.61 -8.61
N CYS A 64 9.91 -37.13 -7.68
CA CYS A 64 10.65 -35.89 -7.84
C CYS A 64 12.15 -36.14 -8.05
N THR A 65 12.70 -35.44 -9.04
CA THR A 65 14.15 -35.23 -9.16
C THR A 65 14.53 -33.88 -8.54
N LYS A 66 15.83 -33.63 -8.32
CA LYS A 66 16.32 -32.33 -7.85
C LYS A 66 15.82 -31.15 -8.71
N LYS A 67 15.78 -31.31 -10.04
CA LYS A 67 15.26 -30.27 -10.95
C LYS A 67 13.76 -30.01 -10.74
N VAL A 68 12.98 -31.05 -10.47
CA VAL A 68 11.55 -30.92 -10.16
C VAL A 68 11.35 -30.25 -8.80
N GLU A 69 12.16 -30.59 -7.80
CA GLU A 69 12.15 -29.93 -6.49
C GLU A 69 12.45 -28.43 -6.61
N GLU A 70 13.46 -28.04 -7.39
CA GLU A 70 13.78 -26.63 -7.69
C GLU A 70 12.60 -25.89 -8.35
N LYS A 71 11.89 -26.53 -9.28
CA LYS A 71 10.67 -25.94 -9.89
C LYS A 71 9.54 -25.80 -8.89
N TYR A 72 9.34 -26.78 -8.01
CA TYR A 72 8.36 -26.68 -6.93
C TYR A 72 8.72 -25.58 -5.92
N GLN A 73 9.99 -25.30 -5.66
CA GLN A 73 10.39 -24.18 -4.81
C GLN A 73 9.96 -22.83 -5.40
N LEU A 74 10.15 -22.67 -6.72
CA LEU A 74 9.69 -21.48 -7.44
C LEU A 74 8.16 -21.37 -7.42
N ALA A 75 7.45 -22.49 -7.62
CA ALA A 75 5.99 -22.53 -7.55
C ALA A 75 5.47 -22.19 -6.14
N ALA A 76 6.06 -22.76 -5.08
CA ALA A 76 5.71 -22.46 -3.69
C ALA A 76 5.85 -20.97 -3.37
N ARG A 77 6.95 -20.36 -3.80
CA ARG A 77 7.17 -18.91 -3.64
C ARG A 77 6.08 -18.11 -4.36
N ARG A 78 5.82 -18.44 -5.62
CA ARG A 78 4.81 -17.76 -6.44
C ARG A 78 3.42 -17.88 -5.84
N ASP A 79 3.04 -19.06 -5.38
CA ASP A 79 1.71 -19.29 -4.81
C ASP A 79 1.48 -18.48 -3.54
N ILE A 80 2.48 -18.40 -2.65
CA ILE A 80 2.39 -17.56 -1.45
C ILE A 80 2.37 -16.08 -1.78
N GLN A 81 3.17 -15.63 -2.74
CA GLN A 81 3.15 -14.24 -3.19
C GLN A 81 1.78 -13.85 -3.77
N ASN A 82 1.22 -14.69 -4.65
CA ASN A 82 -0.12 -14.49 -5.21
C ASN A 82 -1.20 -14.53 -4.13
N PHE A 83 -1.05 -15.40 -3.13
CA PHE A 83 -1.97 -15.47 -1.99
C PHE A 83 -1.93 -14.17 -1.18
N LEU A 84 -0.74 -13.69 -0.80
CA LEU A 84 -0.59 -12.44 -0.05
C LEU A 84 -1.18 -11.26 -0.82
N GLN A 85 -0.88 -11.15 -2.11
CA GLN A 85 -1.45 -10.15 -3.01
C GLN A 85 -2.98 -10.20 -3.03
N ALA A 86 -3.57 -11.39 -3.19
CA ALA A 86 -5.02 -11.54 -3.23
C ALA A 86 -5.70 -11.06 -1.93
N TYR A 87 -5.07 -11.28 -0.77
CA TYR A 87 -5.58 -10.83 0.52
C TYR A 87 -5.34 -9.35 0.78
N SER A 88 -4.20 -8.80 0.35
CA SER A 88 -3.83 -7.41 0.59
C SER A 88 -4.51 -6.44 -0.39
N ASN A 89 -4.86 -6.90 -1.60
CA ASN A 89 -5.48 -6.10 -2.66
C ASN A 89 -6.76 -5.38 -2.21
N GLY A 90 -7.61 -6.05 -1.43
CA GLY A 90 -8.86 -5.44 -0.94
C GLY A 90 -8.59 -4.23 -0.05
N LEU A 91 -7.63 -4.35 0.86
CA LEU A 91 -7.21 -3.26 1.74
C LEU A 91 -6.50 -2.15 0.95
N ASN A 92 -5.61 -2.50 0.02
CA ASN A 92 -4.91 -1.54 -0.82
C ASN A 92 -5.89 -0.68 -1.65
N LEU A 93 -6.88 -1.33 -2.26
CA LEU A 93 -7.93 -0.67 -3.02
C LEU A 93 -8.77 0.25 -2.13
N LEU A 94 -9.09 -0.18 -0.91
CA LEU A 94 -9.82 0.64 0.05
C LEU A 94 -9.04 1.91 0.42
N LEU A 95 -7.76 1.77 0.79
CA LEU A 95 -6.92 2.92 1.15
C LEU A 95 -6.74 3.87 -0.03
N THR A 96 -6.40 3.33 -1.21
CA THR A 96 -6.23 4.13 -2.44
C THR A 96 -7.48 4.92 -2.80
N ARG A 97 -8.67 4.31 -2.69
CA ARG A 97 -9.94 5.01 -2.92
C ARG A 97 -10.21 6.11 -1.89
N ASN A 98 -9.89 5.88 -0.63
CA ASN A 98 -10.06 6.89 0.42
C ASN A 98 -9.11 8.08 0.22
N VAL A 99 -7.86 7.83 -0.17
CA VAL A 99 -6.91 8.89 -0.54
C VAL A 99 -7.48 9.74 -1.68
N ALA A 100 -7.89 9.09 -2.79
CA ALA A 100 -8.41 9.80 -3.94
C ALA A 100 -9.67 10.61 -3.60
N SER A 101 -10.62 10.01 -2.87
CA SER A 101 -11.85 10.70 -2.45
C SER A 101 -11.56 11.86 -1.51
N PHE A 102 -10.62 11.72 -0.57
CA PHE A 102 -10.22 12.81 0.30
C PHE A 102 -9.62 13.98 -0.50
N GLN A 103 -8.69 13.69 -1.42
CA GLN A 103 -8.04 14.70 -2.26
C GLN A 103 -9.05 15.42 -3.18
N GLU A 104 -9.97 14.69 -3.81
CA GLU A 104 -11.02 15.27 -4.67
C GLU A 104 -11.97 16.17 -3.89
N ASN A 105 -12.47 15.69 -2.74
CA ASN A 105 -13.34 16.50 -1.87
C ASN A 105 -12.61 17.76 -1.40
N PHE A 106 -11.32 17.65 -1.10
CA PHE A 106 -10.50 18.77 -0.67
C PHE A 106 -10.31 19.81 -1.78
N ASP A 107 -10.00 19.37 -3.02
CA ASP A 107 -9.88 20.25 -4.19
C ASP A 107 -11.19 21.02 -4.44
N VAL A 108 -12.34 20.34 -4.36
CA VAL A 108 -13.66 20.97 -4.50
C VAL A 108 -13.89 22.03 -3.42
N LEU A 109 -13.58 21.73 -2.15
CA LEU A 109 -13.72 22.67 -1.04
C LEU A 109 -12.81 23.90 -1.21
N MET A 110 -11.57 23.72 -1.67
CA MET A 110 -10.65 24.84 -1.94
C MET A 110 -11.18 25.74 -3.05
N ARG A 111 -11.63 25.18 -4.18
CA ARG A 111 -12.23 25.96 -5.27
C ARG A 111 -13.49 26.70 -4.82
N GLN A 112 -14.33 26.07 -3.99
CA GLN A 112 -15.53 26.71 -3.45
C GLN A 112 -15.18 27.87 -2.51
N ALA A 113 -14.19 27.69 -1.64
CA ALA A 113 -13.71 28.73 -0.74
C ALA A 113 -13.07 29.91 -1.49
N GLU A 114 -12.28 29.62 -2.52
CA GLU A 114 -11.71 30.62 -3.44
C GLU A 114 -12.82 31.42 -4.14
N ASN A 115 -13.76 30.73 -4.76
CA ASN A 115 -14.88 31.36 -5.47
C ASN A 115 -15.74 32.22 -4.54
N TYR A 116 -16.03 31.73 -3.33
CA TYR A 116 -16.79 32.50 -2.34
C TYR A 116 -16.04 33.76 -1.88
N THR A 117 -14.74 33.64 -1.65
CA THR A 117 -13.88 34.76 -1.28
C THR A 117 -13.84 35.81 -2.39
N ASN A 118 -13.66 35.37 -3.65
CA ASN A 118 -13.67 36.25 -4.81
C ASN A 118 -15.03 36.93 -5.00
N ALA A 119 -16.15 36.21 -4.87
CA ALA A 119 -17.48 36.79 -4.95
C ALA A 119 -17.72 37.87 -3.86
N MET A 120 -17.24 37.61 -2.64
CA MET A 120 -17.33 38.58 -1.54
C MET A 120 -16.49 39.84 -1.83
N LEU A 121 -15.26 39.68 -2.33
CA LEU A 121 -14.40 40.78 -2.73
C LEU A 121 -14.99 41.59 -3.88
N GLN A 122 -15.59 40.93 -4.86
CA GLN A 122 -16.22 41.60 -6.00
C GLN A 122 -17.37 42.51 -5.56
N VAL A 123 -18.20 42.04 -4.62
CA VAL A 123 -19.36 42.79 -4.11
C VAL A 123 -18.95 43.89 -3.14
N SER A 124 -18.02 43.60 -2.23
CA SER A 124 -17.70 44.51 -1.10
C SER A 124 -16.53 45.44 -1.40
N TYR A 125 -15.62 45.03 -2.27
CA TYR A 125 -14.33 45.68 -2.52
C TYR A 125 -14.01 45.81 -4.02
N GLN A 126 -15.01 46.12 -4.84
CA GLN A 126 -14.94 46.14 -6.30
C GLN A 126 -13.68 46.82 -6.87
N LYS A 127 -13.25 47.96 -6.30
CA LYS A 127 -12.11 48.74 -6.79
C LYS A 127 -10.76 48.02 -6.76
N MET A 128 -10.60 47.02 -5.89
CA MET A 128 -9.35 46.25 -5.75
C MET A 128 -9.49 44.80 -6.24
N PHE A 129 -10.66 44.40 -6.75
CA PHE A 129 -10.98 43.01 -7.04
C PHE A 129 -10.02 42.37 -8.04
N ASP A 130 -9.79 43.00 -9.18
CA ASP A 130 -8.96 42.42 -10.27
C ASP A 130 -7.52 42.13 -9.82
N GLN A 131 -6.97 42.97 -8.93
CA GLN A 131 -5.63 42.80 -8.37
C GLN A 131 -5.63 41.81 -7.21
N ALA A 132 -6.66 41.83 -6.36
CA ALA A 132 -6.78 40.96 -5.20
C ALA A 132 -7.11 39.51 -5.56
N SER A 133 -7.83 39.25 -6.66
CA SER A 133 -8.24 37.89 -7.05
C SER A 133 -7.04 36.97 -7.33
N GLU A 134 -5.95 37.53 -7.85
CA GLU A 134 -4.71 36.77 -8.07
C GLU A 134 -4.07 36.37 -6.74
N THR A 135 -4.02 37.29 -5.78
CA THR A 135 -3.50 37.03 -4.43
C THR A 135 -4.35 36.00 -3.67
N VAL A 136 -5.67 36.03 -3.86
CA VAL A 136 -6.59 35.02 -3.30
C VAL A 136 -6.32 33.64 -3.90
N ARG A 137 -6.17 33.54 -5.23
CA ARG A 137 -5.84 32.28 -5.90
C ARG A 137 -4.52 31.69 -5.40
N GLU A 138 -3.51 32.53 -5.24
CA GLU A 138 -2.21 32.11 -4.71
C GLU A 138 -2.34 31.54 -3.29
N LEU A 139 -3.06 32.23 -2.39
CA LEU A 139 -3.31 31.75 -1.03
C LEU A 139 -3.98 30.37 -1.02
N PHE A 140 -5.05 30.16 -1.79
CA PHE A 140 -5.74 28.87 -1.83
C PHE A 140 -4.89 27.76 -2.47
N THR A 141 -4.02 28.10 -3.41
CA THR A 141 -3.04 27.18 -3.98
C THR A 141 -2.04 26.73 -2.91
N ASP A 142 -1.47 27.65 -2.13
CA ASP A 142 -0.55 27.32 -1.04
C ASP A 142 -1.21 26.48 0.05
N VAL A 143 -2.45 26.81 0.43
CA VAL A 143 -3.23 26.02 1.38
C VAL A 143 -3.43 24.60 0.85
N GLY A 144 -3.79 24.46 -0.43
CA GLY A 144 -3.90 23.15 -1.08
C GLY A 144 -2.59 22.34 -1.02
N LEU A 145 -1.48 22.95 -1.41
CA LEU A 145 -0.15 22.32 -1.38
C LEU A 145 0.27 21.90 0.03
N PHE A 146 0.11 22.79 1.01
CA PHE A 146 0.41 22.51 2.42
C PHE A 146 -0.34 21.26 2.92
N LEU A 147 -1.61 21.14 2.57
CA LEU A 147 -2.48 20.06 3.03
C LEU A 147 -2.25 18.74 2.30
N LEU A 148 -1.83 18.81 1.05
CA LEU A 148 -1.40 17.65 0.26
C LEU A 148 0.03 17.19 0.63
N GLY A 149 0.70 17.87 1.55
CA GLY A 149 1.93 17.42 2.18
C GLY A 149 3.19 18.20 1.79
N SER A 150 3.07 19.27 1.00
CA SER A 150 4.20 20.17 0.73
C SER A 150 4.67 20.85 2.02
N GLU A 151 5.99 21.01 2.15
CA GLU A 151 6.61 21.68 3.29
C GLU A 151 6.52 23.20 3.14
N LEU A 152 5.32 23.74 3.34
CA LEU A 152 5.06 25.18 3.33
C LEU A 152 4.88 25.71 4.76
N ASN A 153 5.39 26.90 5.02
CA ASN A 153 5.18 27.61 6.28
C ASN A 153 3.86 28.40 6.21
N VAL A 154 2.87 27.97 7.00
CA VAL A 154 1.55 28.60 7.05
C VAL A 154 1.61 30.08 7.41
N GLY A 155 2.47 30.46 8.36
CA GLY A 155 2.64 31.85 8.74
C GLY A 155 3.21 32.69 7.59
N GLU A 156 4.14 32.15 6.81
CA GLU A 156 4.79 32.87 5.72
C GLU A 156 3.84 33.15 4.55
N PHE A 157 3.12 32.15 4.05
CA PHE A 157 2.23 32.37 2.91
C PHE A 157 0.99 33.19 3.30
N VAL A 158 0.49 33.06 4.54
CA VAL A 158 -0.57 33.93 5.05
C VAL A 158 -0.08 35.36 5.18
N GLN A 159 1.13 35.58 5.72
CA GLN A 159 1.70 36.91 5.82
C GLN A 159 1.88 37.54 4.44
N ARG A 160 2.39 36.78 3.46
CA ARG A 160 2.53 37.21 2.08
C ARG A 160 1.20 37.65 1.46
N PHE A 161 0.11 36.91 1.72
CA PHE A 161 -1.24 37.28 1.28
C PHE A 161 -1.66 38.65 1.82
N PHE A 162 -1.49 38.90 3.12
CA PHE A 162 -1.85 40.19 3.72
C PHE A 162 -0.91 41.33 3.29
N ASP A 163 0.39 41.07 3.14
CA ASP A 163 1.36 42.06 2.64
C ASP A 163 1.06 42.47 1.19
N ALA A 164 0.55 41.56 0.37
CA ALA A 164 0.10 41.87 -0.99
C ALA A 164 -1.21 42.66 -1.02
N LEU A 165 -2.14 42.41 -0.08
CA LEU A 165 -3.41 43.14 0.01
C LEU A 165 -3.26 44.56 0.55
N PHE A 166 -2.31 44.82 1.46
CA PHE A 166 -2.25 46.11 2.16
C PHE A 166 -2.12 47.33 1.24
N PRO A 167 -1.23 47.35 0.22
CA PRO A 167 -1.15 48.47 -0.72
C PRO A 167 -2.46 48.74 -1.45
N LEU A 168 -3.21 47.68 -1.80
CA LEU A 168 -4.51 47.80 -2.49
C LEU A 168 -5.58 48.42 -1.58
N VAL A 169 -5.63 47.97 -0.33
CA VAL A 169 -6.53 48.56 0.68
C VAL A 169 -6.18 50.03 0.92
N TYR A 170 -4.89 50.33 1.02
CA TYR A 170 -4.39 51.67 1.25
C TYR A 170 -4.75 52.63 0.11
N SER A 171 -4.45 52.28 -1.14
CA SER A 171 -4.72 53.13 -2.30
C SER A 171 -6.20 53.38 -2.53
N HIS A 172 -7.06 52.36 -2.37
CA HIS A 172 -8.47 52.47 -2.77
C HIS A 172 -9.41 52.94 -1.65
N TYR A 173 -9.04 52.76 -0.38
CA TYR A 173 -9.95 53.01 0.76
C TYR A 173 -9.38 53.91 1.84
N ILE A 174 -8.06 53.92 2.07
CA ILE A 174 -7.44 54.78 3.10
C ILE A 174 -7.02 56.13 2.50
N ASN A 175 -6.40 56.11 1.33
CA ASN A 175 -5.93 57.29 0.63
C ASN A 175 -6.32 57.29 -0.87
N PRO A 176 -7.63 57.40 -1.18
CA PRO A 176 -8.19 57.27 -2.53
C PRO A 176 -7.77 58.36 -3.53
N GLY A 177 -6.95 59.33 -3.12
CA GLY A 177 -6.46 60.41 -3.99
C GLY A 177 -5.14 60.09 -4.72
N VAL A 178 -4.57 58.89 -4.51
CA VAL A 178 -3.36 58.42 -5.17
C VAL A 178 -3.74 57.30 -6.14
N ASP A 179 -4.10 57.65 -7.38
CA ASP A 179 -4.33 56.68 -8.44
C ASP A 179 -3.05 55.88 -8.71
N ASP A 180 -3.20 54.55 -8.87
CA ASP A 180 -2.13 53.56 -9.13
C ASP A 180 -0.81 53.83 -8.39
N LEU A 181 -0.67 53.24 -7.19
CA LEU A 181 0.58 53.29 -6.44
C LEU A 181 1.73 52.83 -7.33
N SER A 182 2.72 53.71 -7.53
CA SER A 182 3.95 53.30 -8.20
C SER A 182 4.57 52.11 -7.44
N PRO A 183 5.29 51.19 -8.11
CA PRO A 183 5.85 50.00 -7.44
C PRO A 183 6.70 50.35 -6.22
N VAL A 184 7.40 51.50 -6.28
CA VAL A 184 8.21 52.04 -5.18
C VAL A 184 7.33 52.51 -4.00
N HIS A 185 6.21 53.18 -4.26
CA HIS A 185 5.26 53.55 -3.21
C HIS A 185 4.56 52.34 -2.62
N ALA A 186 4.16 51.37 -3.44
CA ALA A 186 3.56 50.12 -2.95
C ALA A 186 4.51 49.37 -2.02
N GLU A 187 5.80 49.30 -2.35
CA GLU A 187 6.81 48.67 -1.49
C GLU A 187 7.05 49.44 -0.19
N CYS A 188 7.03 50.78 -0.25
CA CYS A 188 7.06 51.62 0.96
C CYS A 188 5.85 51.35 1.86
N VAL A 189 4.65 51.21 1.28
CA VAL A 189 3.44 50.86 2.05
C VAL A 189 3.58 49.47 2.66
N ARG A 190 4.10 48.47 1.92
CA ARG A 190 4.37 47.13 2.46
C ARG A 190 5.37 47.15 3.61
N SER A 191 6.44 47.92 3.51
CA SER A 191 7.49 47.92 4.55
C SER A 191 6.97 48.40 5.92
N VAL A 192 5.97 49.28 5.91
CA VAL A 192 5.33 49.80 7.13
C VAL A 192 4.27 48.85 7.69
N SER A 193 3.82 47.82 6.94
CA SER A 193 2.74 46.90 7.34
C SER A 193 3.00 46.24 8.69
N ARG A 194 4.27 45.91 8.99
CA ARG A 194 4.69 45.25 10.22
C ARG A 194 4.53 46.12 11.46
N ASP A 195 4.75 47.42 11.31
CA ASP A 195 4.68 48.38 12.41
C ASP A 195 3.23 48.79 12.69
N VAL A 196 2.45 49.04 11.64
CA VAL A 196 1.07 49.53 11.78
C VAL A 196 0.03 48.43 11.94
N ARG A 197 0.36 47.17 11.60
CA ARG A 197 -0.52 46.00 11.69
C ARG A 197 -1.93 46.28 11.16
N PRO A 198 -2.06 46.60 9.86
CA PRO A 198 -3.29 47.16 9.29
C PRO A 198 -4.49 46.21 9.38
N PHE A 199 -4.24 44.90 9.49
CA PHE A 199 -5.27 43.86 9.62
C PHE A 199 -5.39 43.32 11.05
N GLY A 200 -4.72 43.94 12.04
CA GLY A 200 -4.74 43.51 13.43
C GLY A 200 -4.32 42.05 13.60
N ALA A 201 -5.16 41.26 14.28
CA ALA A 201 -4.93 39.84 14.56
C ALA A 201 -5.38 38.89 13.43
N ALA A 202 -5.95 39.40 12.33
CA ALA A 202 -6.49 38.56 11.27
C ALA A 202 -5.46 37.62 10.61
N PRO A 203 -4.20 38.05 10.33
CA PRO A 203 -3.19 37.15 9.78
C PRO A 203 -2.88 35.97 10.71
N ASP A 204 -2.64 36.24 11.99
CA ASP A 204 -2.35 35.21 12.99
C ASP A 204 -3.54 34.24 13.17
N LEU A 205 -4.77 34.77 13.18
CA LEU A 205 -5.98 33.97 13.31
C LEU A 205 -6.17 33.04 12.09
N LEU A 206 -5.95 33.55 10.87
CA LEU A 206 -6.05 32.74 9.66
C LEU A 206 -4.98 31.65 9.62
N ALA A 207 -3.74 31.98 9.99
CA ALA A 207 -2.65 31.02 10.07
C ALA A 207 -2.92 29.91 11.09
N ASP A 208 -3.44 30.25 12.28
CA ASP A 208 -3.83 29.27 13.29
C ASP A 208 -4.98 28.37 12.80
N GLN A 209 -5.99 28.94 12.15
CA GLN A 209 -7.11 28.16 11.62
C GLN A 209 -6.67 27.17 10.53
N ILE A 210 -5.85 27.59 9.57
CA ILE A 210 -5.29 26.73 8.53
C ILE A 210 -4.42 25.64 9.16
N THR A 211 -3.57 25.98 10.14
CA THR A 211 -2.72 25.01 10.82
C THR A 211 -3.55 23.98 11.57
N ARG A 212 -4.50 24.41 12.40
CA ARG A 212 -5.31 23.52 13.25
C ARG A 212 -6.21 22.61 12.43
N SER A 213 -6.91 23.15 11.43
CA SER A 213 -7.76 22.35 10.54
C SER A 213 -6.95 21.45 9.61
N GLY A 214 -5.77 21.92 9.23
CA GLY A 214 -4.96 21.31 8.20
C GLY A 214 -4.11 20.13 8.65
N VAL A 215 -3.56 20.20 9.86
CA VAL A 215 -2.69 19.16 10.41
C VAL A 215 -3.40 17.80 10.45
N SER A 216 -4.68 17.75 10.83
CA SER A 216 -5.43 16.49 10.87
C SER A 216 -5.62 15.88 9.48
N GLY A 217 -5.95 16.69 8.47
CA GLY A 217 -6.09 16.22 7.09
C GLY A 217 -4.77 15.72 6.50
N ARG A 218 -3.69 16.47 6.75
CA ARG A 218 -2.33 16.09 6.33
C ARG A 218 -1.89 14.77 6.98
N LEU A 219 -2.07 14.63 8.29
CA LEU A 219 -1.73 13.39 9.02
C LEU A 219 -2.55 12.20 8.51
N LEU A 220 -3.84 12.39 8.22
CA LEU A 220 -4.67 11.33 7.66
C LEU A 220 -4.15 10.89 6.28
N LEU A 221 -3.87 11.81 5.37
CA LEU A 221 -3.31 11.50 4.06
C LEU A 221 -1.95 10.80 4.15
N GLN A 222 -1.07 11.29 5.03
CA GLN A 222 0.22 10.65 5.28
C GLN A 222 0.06 9.22 5.81
N ALA A 223 -0.84 8.99 6.76
CA ALA A 223 -1.10 7.67 7.30
C ALA A 223 -1.68 6.72 6.24
N LEU A 224 -2.59 7.20 5.38
CA LEU A 224 -3.15 6.40 4.29
C LEU A 224 -2.09 6.04 3.24
N HIS A 225 -1.27 7.01 2.81
CA HIS A 225 -0.17 6.76 1.88
C HIS A 225 0.86 5.78 2.45
N LEU A 226 1.25 5.95 3.72
CA LEU A 226 2.13 5.01 4.40
C LEU A 226 1.51 3.62 4.47
N GLY A 227 0.21 3.52 4.77
CA GLY A 227 -0.50 2.24 4.76
C GLY A 227 -0.45 1.54 3.40
N ILE A 228 -0.64 2.28 2.31
CA ILE A 228 -0.49 1.78 0.93
C ILE A 228 0.94 1.31 0.67
N GLU A 229 1.94 2.11 1.06
CA GLU A 229 3.35 1.76 0.89
C GLU A 229 3.70 0.47 1.63
N VAL A 230 3.33 0.35 2.91
CA VAL A 230 3.56 -0.86 3.72
C VAL A 230 2.88 -2.07 3.08
N ILE A 231 1.64 -1.94 2.61
CA ILE A 231 0.95 -3.04 1.91
C ILE A 231 1.70 -3.43 0.63
N ASN A 232 2.12 -2.47 -0.18
CA ASN A 232 2.86 -2.74 -1.42
C ASN A 232 4.21 -3.41 -1.15
N THR A 233 4.83 -3.23 0.03
CA THR A 233 6.04 -3.98 0.38
C THR A 233 5.80 -5.49 0.48
N THR A 234 4.57 -5.92 0.77
CA THR A 234 4.22 -7.36 0.83
C THR A 234 4.29 -8.04 -0.53
N ASP A 235 4.18 -7.28 -1.64
CA ASP A 235 4.32 -7.80 -3.01
C ASP A 235 5.74 -8.23 -3.34
N HIS A 236 6.73 -7.72 -2.60
CA HIS A 236 8.15 -7.97 -2.81
C HIS A 236 8.80 -8.72 -1.65
N LEU A 237 8.01 -9.43 -0.85
CA LEU A 237 8.47 -10.12 0.34
C LEU A 237 9.58 -11.15 0.02
N GLN A 238 10.72 -11.01 0.69
CA GLN A 238 11.85 -11.91 0.56
C GLN A 238 11.77 -13.02 1.61
N LEU A 239 11.32 -14.20 1.19
CA LEU A 239 11.20 -15.36 2.07
C LEU A 239 12.58 -15.89 2.49
N SER A 240 12.75 -16.09 3.80
CA SER A 240 13.95 -16.74 4.37
C SER A 240 14.17 -18.14 3.78
N ARG A 241 15.38 -18.68 3.91
CA ARG A 241 15.69 -20.03 3.43
C ARG A 241 14.84 -21.08 4.15
N GLU A 242 14.64 -20.89 5.43
CA GLU A 242 13.86 -21.75 6.32
C GLU A 242 12.39 -21.75 5.92
N CYS A 243 11.83 -20.55 5.69
CA CYS A 243 10.46 -20.41 5.23
C CYS A 243 10.25 -21.06 3.85
N ARG A 244 11.15 -20.80 2.88
CA ARG A 244 11.07 -21.44 1.55
C ARG A 244 11.07 -22.96 1.63
N ARG A 245 11.90 -23.54 2.52
CA ARG A 245 11.92 -24.99 2.77
C ARG A 245 10.63 -25.48 3.41
N ALA A 246 10.11 -24.77 4.41
CA ALA A 246 8.88 -25.13 5.10
C ALA A 246 7.66 -25.09 4.17
N LEU A 247 7.55 -24.04 3.34
CA LEU A 247 6.51 -23.91 2.31
C LEU A 247 6.59 -25.02 1.27
N LEU A 248 7.79 -25.33 0.77
CA LEU A 248 7.97 -26.45 -0.15
C LEU A 248 7.49 -27.77 0.47
N LYS A 249 7.90 -28.05 1.72
CA LYS A 249 7.46 -29.24 2.48
C LYS A 249 5.96 -29.34 2.60
N MET A 250 5.32 -28.23 2.92
CA MET A 250 3.88 -28.17 3.15
C MET A 250 3.08 -28.29 1.85
N LEU A 251 3.49 -27.60 0.79
CA LEU A 251 2.68 -27.45 -0.44
C LEU A 251 2.95 -28.54 -1.48
N TYR A 252 4.20 -28.96 -1.66
CA TYR A 252 4.60 -29.73 -2.85
C TYR A 252 5.36 -31.03 -2.56
N CYS A 253 5.96 -31.22 -1.38
CA CYS A 253 6.54 -32.52 -1.07
C CYS A 253 5.54 -33.71 -1.06
N PRO A 254 4.25 -33.54 -0.74
CA PRO A 254 3.26 -34.61 -0.93
C PRO A 254 3.17 -35.08 -2.39
N HIS A 255 3.33 -34.18 -3.36
CA HIS A 255 3.33 -34.55 -4.79
C HIS A 255 4.51 -35.46 -5.13
N CYS A 256 5.66 -35.27 -4.49
CA CYS A 256 6.82 -36.15 -4.68
C CYS A 256 6.54 -37.59 -4.22
N GLN A 257 5.62 -37.76 -3.26
CA GLN A 257 5.16 -39.05 -2.75
C GLN A 257 3.87 -39.54 -3.45
N GLY A 258 3.49 -38.95 -4.59
CA GLY A 258 2.28 -39.32 -5.33
C GLY A 258 0.97 -38.83 -4.70
N LEU A 259 1.03 -38.09 -3.59
CA LEU A 259 -0.14 -37.57 -2.86
C LEU A 259 -0.55 -36.20 -3.41
N THR A 260 -1.08 -36.17 -4.63
CA THR A 260 -1.44 -34.91 -5.33
C THR A 260 -2.75 -34.27 -4.88
N GLN A 261 -3.63 -35.03 -4.23
CA GLN A 261 -4.93 -34.55 -3.73
C GLN A 261 -4.92 -34.23 -2.22
N SER A 262 -3.80 -34.48 -1.55
CA SER A 262 -3.68 -34.24 -0.10
C SER A 262 -3.49 -32.76 0.18
N LYS A 263 -4.24 -32.23 1.14
CA LYS A 263 -4.06 -30.87 1.65
C LYS A 263 -3.30 -30.91 2.98
N PRO A 264 -2.45 -29.92 3.28
CA PRO A 264 -1.80 -29.85 4.58
C PRO A 264 -2.83 -29.73 5.70
N CYS A 265 -2.56 -30.35 6.84
CA CYS A 265 -3.38 -30.20 8.04
C CYS A 265 -3.44 -28.72 8.44
N MET A 266 -4.58 -28.26 8.96
CA MET A 266 -4.77 -26.86 9.36
C MET A 266 -3.68 -26.38 10.33
N GLY A 267 -3.39 -27.15 11.38
CA GLY A 267 -2.34 -26.80 12.35
C GLY A 267 -0.94 -26.73 11.73
N TYR A 268 -0.63 -27.63 10.79
CA TYR A 268 0.65 -27.59 10.07
C TYR A 268 0.75 -26.34 9.19
N CYS A 269 -0.33 -26.03 8.47
CA CYS A 269 -0.43 -24.83 7.63
C CYS A 269 -0.20 -23.55 8.45
N LEU A 270 -0.93 -23.40 9.55
CA LEU A 270 -0.81 -22.23 10.42
C LEU A 270 0.60 -22.07 11.01
N ASN A 271 1.23 -23.17 11.42
CA ASN A 271 2.60 -23.11 11.96
C ASN A 271 3.63 -22.69 10.91
N VAL A 272 3.51 -23.20 9.68
CA VAL A 272 4.41 -22.79 8.58
C VAL A 272 4.18 -21.33 8.22
N MET A 273 2.92 -20.90 8.05
CA MET A 273 2.60 -19.52 7.67
C MET A 273 3.03 -18.51 8.75
N ARG A 274 2.85 -18.81 10.04
CA ARG A 274 3.32 -17.96 11.15
C ARG A 274 4.85 -17.86 11.25
N GLY A 275 5.58 -18.89 10.80
CA GLY A 275 7.04 -18.81 10.75
C GLY A 275 7.56 -18.03 9.53
N CYS A 276 6.69 -17.74 8.57
CA CYS A 276 7.02 -17.10 7.30
C CYS A 276 6.60 -15.63 7.21
N LEU A 277 5.52 -15.25 7.88
CA LEU A 277 4.95 -13.89 7.96
C LEU A 277 5.30 -13.24 9.30
#